data_AF-A0A9W7D9W6-F1
#
_entry.id   AF-A0A9W7D9W6-F1
#
_cell.length_a   1.000
_cell.length_b   1.000
_cell.length_c   1.000
_cell.angle_alpha   90.00
_cell.angle_beta   90.00
_cell.angle_gamma   90.00
#
_symmetry.space_group_name_H-M   'P 1'
#
loop_
_entity.id
_entity.type
_entity.pdbx_description
1 polymer ?
#
loop_
_entity_poly.entity_id
_entity_poly.type
_entity_poly.pdbx_seq_one_letter_code
_entity_poly.pdbx_strand_id
1 'polypeptide(L)'
;MRDYELDGLMSLGLTKKDIKPWRAKTGIQYRVKVRNETGRIVYISDLRSQKKQKLLAKHNSIPLSKLQKHLASNFERPTRSISTPPTTTPRFFPGPQTINTRKDAIDSMDDLRNVVLEQTLDIPTSSYMLKSVDAFKLTLYYRTHKLGSEEAVIPEVIRSNRHVINFPQPPQSTKCLFYCIAYHLIEGEKPSRQRLVAPTKAAVKQWLTYKGVAFDSLTFPKLYKSLPPVELYQLSDVEDCFKLNIEVYTFDEETQEYSRAIDSTKSYDSTMSILSHNSHAMYITDAERFVGKHGCSKCSMIFVTHEQLRDHKKNNCQAAYIKRFVKEPALFRPATNKMARMLEKYGVKDVEPYTDHYLVYDFEAILKPLDADKAKRLSFTNAHIPVSVSVHDSLTNETKCFVNDSPKQLLINMFTHACKAQADRRSGADISHCDRDEETLAAFCGTISLIGFNSGRYDLNLIKDDLFAALMHVGGYEGIKRRGRKTKQQEKREMGVNAILSGSGYMCLDAGGFKMLDISKYVAAGTSLRQYLKAYLGKCQCPDKIKCVCQMSKGHFPYEYLKSFGMLDKPGLPPRSAFNSSLRSSKISDKAWKRVQWVWKHHEMKTLRDLLICTTTSM
;
A
#
# COMPACT_ATOMS: atom_id res chain seq x y z
N MET A 1 13.51 -25.90 -29.61
CA MET A 1 14.78 -25.55 -28.94
C MET A 1 14.86 -26.33 -27.65
N ARG A 2 15.99 -26.97 -27.38
CA ARG A 2 16.26 -27.72 -26.14
C ARG A 2 16.63 -26.76 -25.01
N ASP A 3 16.42 -27.16 -23.76
CA ASP A 3 16.61 -26.25 -22.62
C ASP A 3 18.05 -25.76 -22.49
N TYR A 4 19.05 -26.61 -22.75
CA TYR A 4 20.46 -26.20 -22.76
C TYR A 4 20.80 -25.21 -23.89
N GLU A 5 20.11 -25.28 -25.04
CA GLU A 5 20.31 -24.31 -26.14
C GLU A 5 19.74 -22.94 -25.75
N LEU A 6 18.57 -22.93 -25.12
CA LEU A 6 17.94 -21.72 -24.57
C LEU A 6 18.87 -21.06 -23.54
N ASP A 7 19.39 -21.89 -22.64
CA ASP A 7 20.34 -21.50 -21.60
C ASP A 7 21.65 -20.96 -22.17
N GLY A 8 22.16 -21.60 -23.23
CA GLY A 8 23.33 -21.15 -23.99
C GLY A 8 23.12 -19.76 -24.59
N LEU A 9 21.98 -19.54 -25.24
CA LEU A 9 21.63 -18.23 -25.83
C LEU A 9 21.48 -17.13 -24.76
N MET A 10 20.85 -17.44 -23.63
CA MET A 10 20.74 -16.47 -22.53
C MET A 10 22.12 -16.09 -21.96
N SER A 11 23.06 -17.04 -21.89
CA SER A 11 24.45 -16.75 -21.44
C SER A 11 25.23 -15.86 -22.41
N LEU A 12 24.84 -15.84 -23.70
CA LEU A 12 25.37 -14.92 -24.71
C LEU A 12 24.73 -13.53 -24.66
N GLY A 13 23.81 -13.29 -23.72
CA GLY A 13 23.15 -12.00 -23.52
C GLY A 13 21.84 -11.83 -24.30
N LEU A 14 21.33 -12.87 -24.98
CA LEU A 14 20.02 -12.81 -25.63
C LEU A 14 18.91 -12.75 -24.58
N THR A 15 17.91 -11.92 -24.83
CA THR A 15 16.86 -11.60 -23.85
C THR A 15 15.46 -12.05 -24.31
N LYS A 16 14.43 -11.77 -23.50
CA LYS A 16 13.00 -11.97 -23.86
C LYS A 16 12.54 -11.17 -25.10
N LYS A 17 13.36 -10.23 -25.60
CA LYS A 17 13.13 -9.52 -26.87
C LYS A 17 13.53 -10.37 -28.08
N ASP A 18 14.57 -11.18 -27.92
CA ASP A 18 15.20 -11.96 -28.98
C ASP A 18 14.67 -13.40 -28.98
N ILE A 19 14.30 -13.92 -27.81
CA ILE A 19 13.75 -15.26 -27.62
C ILE A 19 12.29 -15.14 -27.18
N LYS A 20 11.39 -15.77 -27.93
CA LYS A 20 9.95 -15.74 -27.69
C LYS A 20 9.41 -17.13 -27.36
N PRO A 21 8.52 -17.26 -26.35
CA PRO A 21 7.78 -18.48 -26.14
C PRO A 21 6.77 -18.70 -27.28
N TRP A 22 6.53 -19.96 -27.62
CA TRP A 22 5.60 -20.44 -28.64
C TRP A 22 4.95 -21.73 -28.15
N ARG A 23 3.62 -21.80 -28.17
CA ARG A 23 2.90 -23.05 -27.82
C ARG A 23 2.99 -24.03 -28.99
N ALA A 24 3.72 -25.12 -28.79
CA ALA A 24 3.67 -26.30 -29.65
C ALA A 24 2.67 -27.31 -29.10
N LYS A 25 2.29 -28.32 -29.90
CA LYS A 25 1.41 -29.42 -29.45
C LYS A 25 1.96 -30.18 -28.24
N THR A 26 3.28 -30.16 -28.03
CA THR A 26 3.98 -30.88 -26.96
C THR A 26 4.34 -30.00 -25.75
N GLY A 27 3.83 -28.75 -25.67
CA GLY A 27 4.12 -27.82 -24.58
C GLY A 27 4.69 -26.47 -25.03
N ILE A 28 5.18 -25.67 -24.08
CA ILE A 28 5.79 -24.37 -24.36
C ILE A 28 7.21 -24.60 -24.91
N GLN A 29 7.45 -24.17 -26.15
CA GLN A 29 8.77 -24.15 -26.76
C GLN A 29 9.26 -22.72 -26.98
N TYR A 30 10.55 -22.56 -27.24
CA TYR A 30 11.16 -21.25 -27.51
C TYR A 30 11.65 -21.14 -28.95
N ARG A 31 11.51 -19.94 -29.52
CA ARG A 31 12.00 -19.57 -30.85
C ARG A 31 12.80 -18.28 -30.78
N VAL A 32 13.89 -18.19 -31.55
CA VAL A 32 14.78 -17.04 -31.57
C VAL A 32 14.56 -16.21 -32.83
N LYS A 33 14.58 -14.89 -32.66
CA LYS A 33 14.41 -13.89 -33.72
C LYS A 33 15.70 -13.78 -34.53
N VAL A 34 15.59 -13.84 -35.85
CA VAL A 34 16.70 -13.59 -36.79
C VAL A 34 16.22 -12.80 -38.01
N ARG A 35 17.14 -12.20 -38.77
CA ARG A 35 16.86 -11.74 -40.15
C ARG A 35 17.27 -12.83 -41.13
N ASN A 36 16.40 -13.16 -42.08
CA ASN A 36 16.71 -14.09 -43.17
C ASN A 36 17.57 -13.41 -44.26
N GLU A 37 17.93 -14.17 -45.31
CA GLU A 37 18.74 -13.70 -46.44
C GLU A 37 18.08 -12.55 -47.21
N THR A 38 16.75 -12.45 -47.20
CA THR A 38 15.98 -11.36 -47.85
C THR A 38 15.72 -10.16 -46.92
N GLY A 39 16.36 -10.10 -45.74
CA GLY A 39 16.22 -9.00 -44.77
C GLY A 39 14.95 -9.00 -43.91
N ARG A 40 14.05 -9.96 -44.09
CA ARG A 40 12.81 -10.12 -43.30
C ARG A 40 13.09 -10.77 -41.94
N ILE A 41 12.34 -10.34 -40.93
CA ILE A 41 12.42 -10.92 -39.58
C ILE A 41 11.67 -12.26 -39.57
N VAL A 42 12.35 -13.32 -39.16
CA VAL A 42 11.78 -14.66 -39.00
C VAL A 42 12.16 -15.23 -37.63
N TYR A 43 11.36 -16.18 -37.14
CA TYR A 43 11.63 -16.88 -35.89
C TYR A 43 12.02 -18.33 -36.15
N ILE A 44 13.12 -18.76 -35.54
CA ILE A 44 13.68 -20.10 -35.70
C ILE A 44 13.60 -20.85 -34.37
N SER A 45 12.99 -22.03 -34.38
CA SER A 45 12.88 -22.91 -33.20
C SER A 45 13.91 -24.05 -33.20
N ASP A 46 14.51 -24.36 -34.36
CA ASP A 46 15.47 -25.44 -34.56
C ASP A 46 16.85 -24.88 -34.95
N LEU A 47 17.81 -25.06 -34.05
CA LEU A 47 19.18 -24.57 -34.20
C LEU A 47 20.18 -25.67 -34.60
N ARG A 48 19.71 -26.87 -34.99
CA ARG A 48 20.60 -27.96 -35.46
C ARG A 48 21.30 -27.64 -36.77
N SER A 49 20.67 -26.84 -37.63
CA SER A 49 21.23 -26.46 -38.93
C SER A 49 22.28 -25.36 -38.78
N GLN A 50 23.48 -25.59 -39.29
CA GLN A 50 24.56 -24.59 -39.33
C GLN A 50 24.16 -23.33 -40.11
N LYS A 51 23.30 -23.45 -41.15
CA LYS A 51 22.75 -22.30 -41.90
C LYS A 51 21.94 -21.38 -40.98
N LYS A 52 21.12 -21.96 -40.10
CA LYS A 52 20.30 -21.21 -39.12
C LYS A 52 21.16 -20.60 -38.00
N GLN A 53 22.19 -21.31 -37.55
CA GLN A 53 23.17 -20.75 -36.59
C GLN A 53 23.93 -19.55 -37.17
N LYS A 54 24.31 -19.60 -38.45
CA LYS A 54 24.94 -18.46 -39.16
C LYS A 54 24.03 -17.23 -39.21
N LEU A 55 22.73 -17.42 -39.48
CA LEU A 55 21.75 -16.32 -39.46
C LEU A 55 21.61 -15.70 -38.07
N LEU A 56 21.60 -16.54 -37.03
CA LEU A 56 21.51 -16.10 -35.64
C LEU A 56 22.76 -15.33 -35.18
N ALA A 57 23.94 -15.87 -35.50
CA ALA A 57 25.23 -15.25 -35.25
C ALA A 57 25.33 -13.87 -35.91
N LYS A 58 24.94 -13.78 -37.19
CA LYS A 58 24.93 -12.52 -37.96
C LYS A 58 23.92 -11.52 -37.40
N HIS A 59 22.73 -11.96 -36.96
CA HIS A 59 21.70 -11.07 -36.43
C HIS A 59 22.10 -10.41 -35.11
N ASN A 60 22.78 -11.15 -34.23
CA ASN A 60 23.14 -10.68 -32.88
C ASN A 60 24.60 -10.22 -32.77
N SER A 61 25.34 -10.14 -33.88
CA SER A 61 26.77 -9.81 -33.90
C SER A 61 27.63 -10.71 -33.00
N ILE A 62 27.33 -12.02 -32.99
CA ILE A 62 28.05 -13.02 -32.19
C ILE A 62 28.95 -13.86 -33.12
N PRO A 63 30.24 -14.05 -32.81
CA PRO A 63 31.09 -14.97 -33.58
C PRO A 63 30.50 -16.39 -33.63
N LEU A 64 30.48 -17.02 -34.80
CA LEU A 64 29.86 -18.34 -34.98
C LEU A 64 30.48 -19.40 -34.06
N SER A 65 31.80 -19.39 -33.88
CA SER A 65 32.52 -20.29 -32.97
C SER A 65 32.07 -20.13 -31.51
N LYS A 66 31.86 -18.89 -31.06
CA LYS A 66 31.36 -18.59 -29.72
C LYS A 66 29.91 -19.05 -29.56
N LEU A 67 29.07 -18.82 -30.57
CA LEU A 67 27.69 -19.30 -30.55
C LEU A 67 27.63 -20.84 -30.46
N GLN A 68 28.43 -21.54 -31.25
CA GLN A 68 28.46 -23.01 -31.27
C GLN A 68 28.96 -23.60 -29.96
N LYS A 69 29.98 -23.00 -29.33
CA LYS A 69 30.46 -23.41 -28.00
C LYS A 69 29.36 -23.33 -26.94
N HIS A 70 28.56 -22.28 -26.95
CA HIS A 70 27.47 -22.08 -25.98
C HIS A 70 26.20 -22.87 -26.31
N LEU A 71 26.04 -23.36 -27.54
CA LEU A 71 24.94 -24.26 -27.94
C LEU A 71 25.27 -25.74 -27.75
N ALA A 72 26.49 -26.09 -27.34
CA ALA A 72 26.91 -27.46 -27.10
C ALA A 72 26.29 -27.99 -25.79
N SER A 73 25.90 -29.26 -25.76
CA SER A 73 25.28 -29.89 -24.58
C SER A 73 26.22 -30.01 -23.38
N ASN A 74 27.54 -29.91 -23.60
CA ASN A 74 28.60 -30.01 -22.59
C ASN A 74 29.13 -28.65 -22.11
N PHE A 75 28.43 -27.55 -22.36
CA PHE A 75 28.86 -26.22 -21.93
C PHE A 75 28.62 -25.99 -20.42
N GLU A 76 29.68 -26.06 -19.61
CA GLU A 76 29.65 -25.72 -18.18
C GLU A 76 29.74 -24.20 -17.95
N ARG A 77 28.85 -23.67 -17.11
CA ARG A 77 28.76 -22.23 -16.80
C ARG A 77 29.69 -21.86 -15.63
N PRO A 78 30.30 -20.66 -15.61
CA PRO A 78 30.91 -20.13 -14.39
C PRO A 78 29.83 -19.86 -13.32
N THR A 79 29.98 -20.49 -12.16
CA THR A 79 29.08 -20.42 -11.00
C THR A 79 28.97 -18.99 -10.47
N ARG A 80 27.73 -18.49 -10.29
CA ARG A 80 27.46 -17.25 -9.54
C ARG A 80 27.68 -17.54 -8.05
N SER A 81 28.43 -16.68 -7.36
CA SER A 81 28.63 -16.74 -5.91
C SER A 81 27.28 -16.79 -5.18
N ILE A 82 27.11 -17.81 -4.34
CA ILE A 82 25.98 -17.95 -3.43
C ILE A 82 26.39 -17.24 -2.14
N SER A 83 25.64 -16.24 -1.72
CA SER A 83 25.78 -15.63 -0.39
C SER A 83 24.47 -15.82 0.37
N THR A 84 24.56 -16.37 1.58
CA THR A 84 23.45 -16.51 2.51
C THR A 84 23.06 -15.14 3.09
N PRO A 85 21.77 -14.80 3.16
CA PRO A 85 21.31 -13.55 3.79
C PRO A 85 21.54 -13.58 5.32
N PRO A 86 21.61 -12.41 5.99
CA PRO A 86 21.89 -12.33 7.43
C PRO A 86 20.68 -12.68 8.31
N THR A 87 20.89 -13.64 9.21
CA THR A 87 20.47 -13.75 10.63
C THR A 87 19.06 -13.43 11.17
N THR A 88 18.07 -12.94 10.42
CA THR A 88 16.67 -12.96 10.91
C THR A 88 15.95 -14.16 10.33
N THR A 89 15.73 -15.21 11.12
CA THR A 89 14.88 -16.34 10.71
C THR A 89 13.46 -15.80 10.44
N PRO A 90 13.01 -15.77 9.18
CA PRO A 90 11.70 -15.26 8.84
C PRO A 90 10.65 -16.20 9.44
N ARG A 91 9.66 -15.64 10.14
CA ARG A 91 8.53 -16.42 10.66
C ARG A 91 7.58 -16.69 9.50
N PHE A 92 7.39 -17.96 9.15
CA PHE A 92 6.49 -18.37 8.06
C PHE A 92 5.01 -18.15 8.39
N PHE A 93 4.66 -18.21 9.68
CA PHE A 93 3.33 -17.94 10.16
C PHE A 93 3.29 -16.58 10.87
N PRO A 94 2.23 -15.78 10.66
CA PRO A 94 2.05 -14.49 11.35
C PRO A 94 1.94 -14.65 12.88
N GLY A 95 1.57 -15.84 13.36
CA GLY A 95 1.57 -16.20 14.78
C GLY A 95 1.81 -17.69 15.01
N PRO A 96 1.96 -18.13 16.28
CA PRO A 96 2.11 -19.53 16.63
C PRO A 96 0.91 -20.36 16.16
N GLN A 97 1.16 -21.49 15.49
CA GLN A 97 0.11 -22.44 15.12
C GLN A 97 -0.15 -23.40 16.29
N THR A 98 -1.42 -23.68 16.59
CA THR A 98 -1.80 -24.69 17.57
C THR A 98 -1.91 -26.05 16.87
N ILE A 99 -1.16 -27.05 17.35
CA ILE A 99 -1.17 -28.41 16.82
C ILE A 99 -1.66 -29.33 17.95
N ASN A 100 -2.91 -29.77 17.88
CA ASN A 100 -3.51 -30.67 18.87
C ASN A 100 -3.61 -32.11 18.34
N THR A 101 -3.80 -32.27 17.03
CA THR A 101 -3.95 -33.57 16.38
C THR A 101 -2.88 -33.82 15.32
N ARG A 102 -2.71 -35.08 14.91
CA ARG A 102 -1.87 -35.44 13.76
C ARG A 102 -2.34 -34.76 12.47
N LYS A 103 -3.65 -34.51 12.34
CA LYS A 103 -4.21 -33.82 11.18
C LYS A 103 -3.79 -32.35 11.16
N ASP A 104 -3.86 -31.65 12.29
CA ASP A 104 -3.43 -30.24 12.39
C ASP A 104 -1.96 -30.08 11.99
N ALA A 105 -1.12 -31.07 12.33
CA ALA A 105 0.28 -31.10 11.92
C ALA A 105 0.43 -31.28 10.40
N ILE A 106 -0.39 -32.12 9.77
CA ILE A 106 -0.41 -32.33 8.32
C ILE A 106 -0.92 -31.07 7.62
N ASP A 107 -2.02 -30.50 8.09
CA ASP A 107 -2.63 -29.28 7.52
C ASP A 107 -1.65 -28.10 7.62
N SER A 108 -0.99 -27.91 8.77
CA SER A 108 0.06 -26.89 8.94
C SER A 108 1.25 -27.10 8.00
N MET A 109 1.60 -28.36 7.72
CA MET A 109 2.65 -28.69 6.76
C MET A 109 2.23 -28.42 5.31
N ASP A 110 0.98 -28.70 4.96
CA ASP A 110 0.43 -28.44 3.64
C ASP A 110 0.27 -26.94 3.39
N ASP A 111 -0.14 -26.18 4.41
CA ASP A 111 -0.13 -24.72 4.36
C ASP A 111 1.28 -24.20 4.09
N LEU A 112 2.30 -24.70 4.80
CA LEU A 112 3.70 -24.32 4.59
C LEU A 112 4.19 -24.64 3.16
N ARG A 113 3.71 -25.73 2.55
CA ARG A 113 4.00 -26.06 1.14
C ARG A 113 3.35 -25.10 0.15
N ASN A 114 2.21 -24.53 0.53
CA ASN A 114 1.43 -23.62 -0.31
C ASN A 114 1.80 -22.14 -0.11
N VAL A 115 2.57 -21.79 0.93
CA VAL A 115 3.05 -20.42 1.14
C VAL A 115 3.93 -19.98 -0.04
N VAL A 116 3.59 -18.84 -0.63
CA VAL A 116 4.42 -18.17 -1.63
C VAL A 116 5.63 -17.55 -0.91
N LEU A 117 6.73 -18.32 -0.83
CA LEU A 117 7.95 -17.94 -0.09
C LEU A 117 8.51 -16.56 -0.48
N GLU A 118 8.31 -16.13 -1.73
CA GLU A 118 8.71 -14.80 -2.21
C GLU A 118 7.98 -13.64 -1.52
N GLN A 119 6.80 -13.89 -0.93
CA GLN A 119 6.00 -12.87 -0.22
C GLN A 119 6.27 -12.82 1.28
N THR A 120 6.87 -13.87 1.85
CA THR A 120 7.09 -14.01 3.31
C THR A 120 8.53 -13.70 3.73
N LEU A 121 9.47 -13.78 2.79
CA LEU A 121 10.88 -13.47 3.04
C LEU A 121 11.12 -11.97 2.92
N ASP A 122 11.80 -11.40 3.91
CA ASP A 122 12.26 -10.03 3.85
C ASP A 122 13.49 -9.96 2.95
N ILE A 123 13.25 -9.78 1.64
CA ILE A 123 14.30 -9.77 0.64
C ILE A 123 15.00 -8.40 0.69
N PRO A 124 16.32 -8.32 1.00
CA PRO A 124 17.00 -7.05 1.24
C PRO A 124 16.90 -6.07 0.06
N THR A 125 16.92 -6.59 -1.17
CA THR A 125 16.71 -5.81 -2.39
C THR A 125 16.08 -6.66 -3.49
N SER A 126 15.46 -6.02 -4.49
CA SER A 126 14.90 -6.67 -5.69
C SER A 126 15.90 -7.46 -6.56
N SER A 127 17.19 -7.42 -6.21
CA SER A 127 18.27 -8.14 -6.91
C SER A 127 18.46 -9.58 -6.42
N TYR A 128 17.94 -9.91 -5.24
CA TYR A 128 17.96 -11.25 -4.69
C TYR A 128 16.75 -12.04 -5.18
N MET A 129 16.99 -13.31 -5.53
CA MET A 129 15.96 -14.24 -5.95
C MET A 129 16.12 -15.49 -5.09
N LEU A 130 15.05 -15.93 -4.46
CA LEU A 130 15.05 -17.18 -3.71
C LEU A 130 15.36 -18.33 -4.68
N LYS A 131 16.48 -19.02 -4.44
CA LYS A 131 16.91 -20.13 -5.30
C LYS A 131 16.40 -21.48 -4.78
N SER A 132 16.57 -21.73 -3.49
CA SER A 132 16.14 -22.93 -2.78
C SER A 132 16.03 -22.61 -1.29
N VAL A 133 15.21 -23.38 -0.57
CA VAL A 133 15.25 -23.45 0.90
C VAL A 133 15.97 -24.72 1.26
N ASP A 134 17.17 -24.60 1.80
CA ASP A 134 18.05 -25.76 2.02
C ASP A 134 17.72 -26.50 3.33
N ALA A 135 17.11 -25.81 4.30
CA ALA A 135 16.67 -26.42 5.55
C ALA A 135 15.52 -25.61 6.19
N PHE A 136 14.66 -26.30 6.94
CA PHE A 136 13.67 -25.70 7.83
C PHE A 136 13.90 -26.21 9.25
N LYS A 137 13.64 -25.36 10.26
CA LYS A 137 13.63 -25.75 11.67
C LYS A 137 12.20 -25.60 12.19
N LEU A 138 11.63 -26.71 12.64
CA LEU A 138 10.33 -26.72 13.29
C LEU A 138 10.56 -26.78 14.81
N THR A 139 10.10 -25.76 15.52
CA THR A 139 10.22 -25.69 16.98
C THR A 139 8.84 -25.91 17.58
N LEU A 140 8.67 -27.04 18.27
CA LEU A 140 7.45 -27.37 19.01
C LEU A 140 7.57 -26.81 20.44
N TYR A 141 6.62 -25.97 20.83
CA TYR A 141 6.50 -25.50 22.21
C TYR A 141 5.28 -26.18 22.84
N TYR A 142 5.50 -26.95 23.90
CA TYR A 142 4.40 -27.46 24.70
C TYR A 142 3.83 -26.32 25.54
N ARG A 143 2.67 -25.78 25.17
CA ARG A 143 1.95 -24.79 25.98
C ARG A 143 0.88 -25.49 26.80
N THR A 144 1.06 -25.53 28.13
CA THR A 144 0.00 -25.88 29.07
C THR A 144 -0.99 -24.72 29.18
N HIS A 145 -1.78 -24.49 28.14
CA HIS A 145 -2.79 -23.43 28.14
C HIS A 145 -4.06 -23.94 28.82
N LYS A 146 -4.20 -23.61 30.10
CA LYS A 146 -5.31 -24.02 30.96
C LYS A 146 -6.43 -22.98 30.92
N LEU A 147 -7.68 -23.43 30.83
CA LEU A 147 -8.87 -22.60 30.98
C LEU A 147 -9.34 -22.68 32.42
N GLY A 148 -8.77 -21.79 33.23
CA GLY A 148 -9.13 -21.54 34.62
C GLY A 148 -7.97 -20.96 35.43
N SER A 149 -8.09 -19.67 35.79
CA SER A 149 -7.10 -18.93 36.60
C SER A 149 -7.77 -17.96 37.57
N GLU A 150 -7.34 -18.01 38.83
CA GLU A 150 -7.82 -17.14 39.92
C GLU A 150 -7.27 -15.70 39.79
N GLU A 151 -6.21 -15.52 39.01
CA GLU A 151 -5.43 -14.28 38.91
C GLU A 151 -5.66 -13.53 37.58
N ALA A 152 -6.60 -13.98 36.75
CA ALA A 152 -6.79 -13.40 35.42
C ALA A 152 -7.27 -11.94 35.50
N VAL A 153 -6.35 -11.00 35.29
CA VAL A 153 -6.66 -9.58 35.10
C VAL A 153 -7.22 -9.41 33.70
N ILE A 154 -8.51 -9.05 33.62
CA ILE A 154 -9.20 -8.81 32.34
C ILE A 154 -9.05 -7.32 32.00
N PRO A 155 -8.52 -6.93 30.83
CA PRO A 155 -8.43 -5.54 30.39
C PRO A 155 -9.78 -4.82 30.29
N GLU A 156 -9.78 -3.49 30.41
CA GLU A 156 -10.99 -2.66 30.28
C GLU A 156 -11.67 -2.79 28.91
N VAL A 157 -10.88 -2.97 27.84
CA VAL A 157 -11.35 -3.20 26.47
C VAL A 157 -12.26 -4.43 26.39
N ILE A 158 -11.88 -5.52 27.07
CA ILE A 158 -12.70 -6.74 27.12
C ILE A 158 -13.92 -6.52 28.02
N ARG A 159 -13.76 -5.87 29.18
CA ARG A 159 -14.85 -5.61 30.14
C ARG A 159 -15.97 -4.73 29.56
N SER A 160 -15.62 -3.77 28.71
CA SER A 160 -16.57 -2.87 28.06
C SER A 160 -17.28 -3.48 26.85
N ASN A 161 -16.83 -4.64 26.36
CA ASN A 161 -17.43 -5.31 25.21
C ASN A 161 -18.74 -6.01 25.60
N ARG A 162 -19.88 -5.45 25.16
CA ARG A 162 -21.22 -6.01 25.41
C ARG A 162 -21.45 -7.42 24.86
N HIS A 163 -20.62 -7.87 23.91
CA HIS A 163 -20.74 -9.19 23.31
C HIS A 163 -19.97 -10.27 24.08
N VAL A 164 -19.18 -9.88 25.08
CA VAL A 164 -18.44 -10.78 25.98
C VAL A 164 -19.14 -10.82 27.32
N ILE A 165 -19.48 -12.02 27.78
CA ILE A 165 -20.02 -12.26 29.12
C ILE A 165 -18.92 -12.87 29.96
N ASN A 166 -18.47 -12.10 30.95
CA ASN A 166 -17.67 -12.60 32.04
C ASN A 166 -18.58 -13.05 33.19
N PHE A 167 -18.51 -14.32 33.58
CA PHE A 167 -19.25 -14.84 34.72
C PHE A 167 -18.52 -14.52 36.03
N PRO A 168 -19.25 -14.07 37.08
CA PRO A 168 -18.64 -13.64 38.33
C PRO A 168 -17.97 -14.82 39.06
N GLN A 169 -16.75 -14.60 39.55
CA GLN A 169 -16.04 -15.54 40.43
C GLN A 169 -16.47 -15.36 41.91
N PRO A 170 -16.59 -16.46 42.66
CA PRO A 170 -15.75 -16.67 43.85
C PRO A 170 -14.97 -18.01 43.75
N PRO A 171 -14.00 -18.33 44.66
CA PRO A 171 -12.63 -18.83 44.41
C PRO A 171 -12.53 -20.23 43.77
N GLN A 172 -13.08 -20.39 42.57
CA GLN A 172 -13.12 -21.63 41.82
C GLN A 172 -12.95 -21.33 40.33
N SER A 173 -11.89 -20.56 40.03
CA SER A 173 -11.54 -20.12 38.67
C SER A 173 -11.38 -21.24 37.67
N THR A 174 -11.15 -22.48 38.12
CA THR A 174 -10.97 -23.67 37.28
C THR A 174 -12.18 -24.05 36.43
N LYS A 175 -13.34 -23.42 36.65
CA LYS A 175 -14.64 -23.81 36.07
C LYS A 175 -15.18 -22.83 35.05
N CYS A 176 -14.42 -21.80 34.66
CA CYS A 176 -14.88 -20.75 33.74
C CYS A 176 -15.46 -21.31 32.42
N LEU A 177 -14.85 -22.37 31.87
CA LEU A 177 -15.39 -23.07 30.69
C LEU A 177 -16.78 -23.69 30.96
N PHE A 178 -16.97 -24.34 32.11
CA PHE A 178 -18.26 -24.97 32.44
C PHE A 178 -19.38 -23.94 32.68
N TYR A 179 -19.06 -22.74 33.15
CA TYR A 179 -20.03 -21.65 33.18
C TYR A 179 -20.43 -21.21 31.76
N CYS A 180 -19.49 -21.16 30.82
CA CYS A 180 -19.78 -20.87 29.42
C CYS A 180 -20.68 -21.95 28.81
N ILE A 181 -20.36 -23.23 29.03
CA ILE A 181 -21.16 -24.38 28.55
C ILE A 181 -22.56 -24.35 29.16
N ALA A 182 -22.67 -24.20 30.48
CA ALA A 182 -23.95 -24.17 31.16
C ALA A 182 -24.83 -23.01 30.68
N TYR A 183 -24.25 -21.85 30.39
CA TYR A 183 -24.97 -20.71 29.82
C TYR A 183 -25.37 -20.92 28.34
N HIS A 184 -24.60 -21.71 27.60
CA HIS A 184 -24.89 -22.05 26.20
C HIS A 184 -26.06 -23.03 26.09
N LEU A 185 -26.09 -24.06 26.94
CA LEU A 185 -27.09 -25.14 26.91
C LEU A 185 -28.49 -24.74 27.39
N ILE A 186 -28.65 -23.57 28.01
CA ILE A 186 -29.97 -23.09 28.45
C ILE A 186 -30.73 -22.50 27.26
N GLU A 187 -31.81 -23.17 26.88
CA GLU A 187 -32.76 -22.72 25.88
C GLU A 187 -33.74 -21.67 26.46
N GLY A 188 -34.16 -20.70 25.65
CA GLY A 188 -35.13 -19.68 26.06
C GLY A 188 -34.53 -18.49 26.84
N GLU A 189 -35.22 -18.07 27.91
CA GLU A 189 -34.82 -16.90 28.69
C GLU A 189 -33.59 -17.21 29.57
N LYS A 190 -32.46 -16.56 29.26
CA LYS A 190 -31.20 -16.85 29.93
C LYS A 190 -31.19 -16.28 31.36
N PRO A 191 -30.82 -17.09 32.38
CA PRO A 191 -30.84 -16.64 33.78
C PRO A 191 -29.78 -15.57 34.06
N SER A 192 -30.01 -14.80 35.12
CA SER A 192 -29.01 -13.85 35.61
C SER A 192 -27.72 -14.55 36.02
N ARG A 193 -26.58 -13.85 35.91
CA ARG A 193 -25.23 -14.40 36.14
C ARG A 193 -25.07 -15.11 37.50
N GLN A 194 -25.84 -14.70 38.51
CA GLN A 194 -25.81 -15.26 39.87
C GLN A 194 -26.52 -16.63 39.99
N ARG A 195 -27.38 -17.00 39.03
CA ARG A 195 -28.19 -18.24 39.06
C ARG A 195 -27.57 -19.40 38.27
N LEU A 196 -26.33 -19.27 37.80
CA LEU A 196 -25.67 -20.29 36.96
C LEU A 196 -24.98 -21.41 37.73
N VAL A 197 -24.93 -21.36 39.07
CA VAL A 197 -24.23 -22.37 39.89
C VAL A 197 -24.83 -23.77 39.73
N ALA A 198 -26.16 -23.90 39.76
CA ALA A 198 -26.82 -25.20 39.61
C ALA A 198 -26.66 -25.80 38.19
N PRO A 199 -26.89 -25.03 37.09
CA PRO A 199 -26.57 -25.47 35.74
C PRO A 199 -25.10 -25.88 35.56
N THR A 200 -24.17 -25.13 36.14
CA THR A 200 -22.73 -25.44 36.07
C THR A 200 -22.40 -26.75 36.78
N LYS A 201 -23.00 -27.01 37.95
CA LYS A 201 -22.87 -28.31 38.63
C LYS A 201 -23.42 -29.46 37.78
N ALA A 202 -24.52 -29.26 37.07
CA ALA A 202 -25.06 -30.27 36.16
C ALA A 202 -24.11 -30.57 35.00
N ALA A 203 -23.54 -29.52 34.37
CA ALA A 203 -22.54 -29.68 33.32
C ALA A 203 -21.28 -30.43 33.83
N VAL A 204 -20.78 -30.10 35.02
CA VAL A 204 -19.63 -30.80 35.61
C VAL A 204 -19.95 -32.27 35.91
N LYS A 205 -21.17 -32.60 36.38
CA LYS A 205 -21.59 -34.01 36.57
C LYS A 205 -21.54 -34.77 35.25
N GLN A 206 -22.10 -34.21 34.18
CA GLN A 206 -22.07 -34.82 32.84
C GLN A 206 -20.63 -35.07 32.37
N TRP A 207 -19.74 -34.10 32.57
CA TRP A 207 -18.32 -34.24 32.24
C TRP A 207 -17.62 -35.35 33.04
N LEU A 208 -17.86 -35.42 34.35
CA LEU A 208 -17.28 -36.48 35.20
C LEU A 208 -17.80 -37.86 34.79
N THR A 209 -19.09 -37.98 34.49
CA THR A 209 -19.68 -39.22 33.96
C THR A 209 -19.06 -39.62 32.62
N TYR A 210 -18.88 -38.66 31.71
CA TYR A 210 -18.21 -38.90 30.41
C TYR A 210 -16.77 -39.38 30.58
N LYS A 211 -16.04 -38.84 31.57
CA LYS A 211 -14.69 -39.29 31.93
C LYS A 211 -14.65 -40.60 32.73
N GLY A 212 -15.80 -41.22 33.01
CA GLY A 212 -15.88 -42.47 33.78
C GLY A 212 -15.56 -42.32 35.27
N VAL A 213 -15.63 -41.11 35.82
CA VAL A 213 -15.37 -40.85 37.24
C VAL A 213 -16.64 -41.11 38.04
N ALA A 214 -16.61 -42.10 38.92
CA ALA A 214 -17.71 -42.39 39.84
C ALA A 214 -17.81 -41.31 40.93
N PHE A 215 -19.02 -40.82 41.18
CA PHE A 215 -19.32 -39.89 42.27
C PHE A 215 -20.72 -40.15 42.83
N ASP A 216 -20.90 -39.81 44.10
CA ASP A 216 -22.17 -39.82 44.82
C ASP A 216 -22.47 -38.41 45.39
N SER A 217 -23.59 -38.26 46.12
CA SER A 217 -23.99 -36.98 46.70
C SER A 217 -23.02 -36.43 47.75
N LEU A 218 -22.20 -37.28 48.38
CA LEU A 218 -21.25 -36.90 49.45
C LEU A 218 -19.87 -36.53 48.89
N THR A 219 -19.45 -37.19 47.81
CA THR A 219 -18.14 -37.03 47.15
C THR A 219 -18.15 -35.94 46.08
N PHE A 220 -19.26 -35.73 45.40
CA PHE A 220 -19.38 -34.69 44.37
C PHE A 220 -19.00 -33.28 44.84
N PRO A 221 -19.42 -32.79 46.03
CA PRO A 221 -19.03 -31.47 46.50
C PRO A 221 -17.50 -31.28 46.64
N LYS A 222 -16.78 -32.32 47.10
CA LYS A 222 -15.31 -32.31 47.21
C LYS A 222 -14.66 -32.30 45.83
N LEU A 223 -15.12 -33.19 44.94
CA LEU A 223 -14.64 -33.28 43.54
C LEU A 223 -14.90 -32.00 42.76
N TYR A 224 -16.08 -31.40 42.92
CA TYR A 224 -16.44 -30.13 42.30
C TYR A 224 -15.47 -29.04 42.77
N LYS A 225 -15.19 -28.94 44.08
CA LYS A 225 -14.26 -27.94 44.61
C LYS A 225 -12.85 -28.10 44.02
N SER A 226 -12.33 -29.33 43.94
CA SER A 226 -10.99 -29.65 43.44
C SER A 226 -10.90 -29.96 41.94
N LEU A 227 -11.92 -29.63 41.14
CA LEU A 227 -11.92 -29.90 39.71
C LEU A 227 -10.75 -29.18 39.02
N PRO A 228 -9.85 -29.88 38.30
CA PRO A 228 -8.76 -29.25 37.58
C PRO A 228 -9.29 -28.39 36.41
N PRO A 229 -8.57 -27.33 36.02
CA PRO A 229 -8.92 -26.54 34.85
C PRO A 229 -8.80 -27.39 33.58
N VAL A 230 -9.64 -27.09 32.59
CA VAL A 230 -9.64 -27.81 31.31
C VAL A 230 -8.52 -27.29 30.43
N GLU A 231 -7.70 -28.17 29.87
CA GLU A 231 -6.64 -27.80 28.93
C GLU A 231 -7.19 -27.71 27.50
N LEU A 232 -6.65 -26.81 26.66
CA LEU A 232 -7.17 -26.60 25.30
C LEU A 232 -7.20 -27.88 24.45
N TYR A 233 -6.25 -28.81 24.63
CA TYR A 233 -6.26 -30.09 23.90
C TYR A 233 -7.44 -31.01 24.30
N GLN A 234 -8.03 -30.80 25.48
CA GLN A 234 -9.19 -31.57 25.95
C GLN A 234 -10.51 -31.06 25.36
N LEU A 235 -10.49 -29.97 24.58
CA LEU A 235 -11.72 -29.40 24.01
C LEU A 235 -12.46 -30.39 23.11
N SER A 236 -11.76 -31.24 22.35
CA SER A 236 -12.43 -32.28 21.54
C SER A 236 -13.26 -33.24 22.39
N ASP A 237 -12.78 -33.61 23.58
CA ASP A 237 -13.54 -34.47 24.50
C ASP A 237 -14.75 -33.72 25.07
N VAL A 238 -14.60 -32.43 25.34
CA VAL A 238 -15.69 -31.57 25.83
C VAL A 238 -16.77 -31.42 24.76
N GLU A 239 -16.39 -31.18 23.51
CA GLU A 239 -17.29 -31.16 22.35
C GLU A 239 -18.08 -32.47 22.25
N ASP A 240 -17.40 -33.62 22.39
CA ASP A 240 -18.03 -34.93 22.32
C ASP A 240 -18.95 -35.24 23.52
N CYS A 241 -18.60 -34.75 24.71
CA CYS A 241 -19.40 -34.89 25.94
C CYS A 241 -20.72 -34.12 25.87
N PHE A 242 -20.68 -32.88 25.35
CA PHE A 242 -21.83 -31.98 25.33
C PHE A 242 -22.53 -31.89 23.96
N LYS A 243 -22.01 -32.57 22.94
CA LYS A 243 -22.54 -32.55 21.57
C LYS A 243 -22.67 -31.13 21.01
N LEU A 244 -21.59 -30.36 21.15
CA LEU A 244 -21.47 -28.98 20.67
C LEU A 244 -20.10 -28.74 20.07
N ASN A 245 -19.99 -27.75 19.19
CA ASN A 245 -18.73 -27.27 18.63
C ASN A 245 -18.20 -26.10 19.48
N ILE A 246 -16.90 -26.03 19.74
CA ILE A 246 -16.28 -24.93 20.50
C ILE A 246 -15.32 -24.14 19.59
N GLU A 247 -15.57 -22.85 19.45
CA GLU A 247 -14.65 -21.90 18.82
C GLU A 247 -13.92 -21.08 19.88
N VAL A 248 -12.59 -21.02 19.82
CA VAL A 248 -11.78 -20.25 20.79
C VAL A 248 -11.18 -19.02 20.14
N TYR A 249 -11.48 -17.86 20.70
CA TYR A 249 -10.91 -16.57 20.34
C TYR A 249 -9.85 -16.14 21.35
N THR A 250 -8.85 -15.41 20.91
CA THR A 250 -7.80 -14.78 21.74
C THR A 250 -7.77 -13.28 21.48
N PHE A 251 -7.24 -12.54 22.45
CA PHE A 251 -7.04 -11.10 22.38
C PHE A 251 -5.55 -10.80 22.47
N ASP A 252 -5.05 -10.03 21.50
CA ASP A 252 -3.68 -9.51 21.50
C ASP A 252 -3.66 -8.12 22.15
N GLU A 253 -2.89 -7.96 23.23
CA GLU A 253 -2.81 -6.72 23.98
C GLU A 253 -2.06 -5.60 23.23
N GLU A 254 -1.09 -5.93 22.38
CA GLU A 254 -0.29 -4.94 21.64
C GLU A 254 -1.11 -4.32 20.51
N THR A 255 -1.78 -5.16 19.73
CA THR A 255 -2.58 -4.75 18.57
C THR A 255 -4.02 -4.39 18.93
N GLN A 256 -4.48 -4.80 20.12
CA GLN A 256 -5.88 -4.75 20.54
C GLN A 256 -6.85 -5.46 19.59
N GLU A 257 -6.37 -6.48 18.86
CA GLU A 257 -7.18 -7.25 17.93
C GLU A 257 -7.65 -8.59 18.53
N TYR A 258 -8.88 -8.99 18.17
CA TYR A 258 -9.39 -10.33 18.42
C TYR A 258 -9.07 -11.23 17.24
N SER A 259 -8.51 -12.41 17.52
CA SER A 259 -8.24 -13.44 16.52
C SER A 259 -8.88 -14.76 16.93
N ARG A 260 -9.23 -15.58 15.93
CA ARG A 260 -9.71 -16.94 16.19
C ARG A 260 -8.48 -17.85 16.27
N ALA A 261 -8.34 -18.55 17.40
CA ALA A 261 -7.21 -19.42 17.69
C ALA A 261 -7.52 -20.91 17.45
N ILE A 262 -8.77 -21.33 17.68
CA ILE A 262 -9.19 -22.72 17.49
C ILE A 262 -10.55 -22.75 16.79
N ASP A 263 -10.62 -23.53 15.71
CA ASP A 263 -11.86 -23.96 15.05
C ASP A 263 -12.19 -25.40 15.46
N SER A 264 -13.48 -25.64 15.75
CA SER A 264 -13.95 -27.00 15.96
C SER A 264 -13.85 -27.81 14.67
N THR A 265 -13.38 -29.05 14.77
CA THR A 265 -13.41 -30.01 13.65
C THR A 265 -14.68 -30.87 13.66
N LYS A 266 -15.53 -30.70 14.68
CA LYS A 266 -16.78 -31.43 14.84
C LYS A 266 -17.89 -30.73 14.06
N SER A 267 -18.95 -31.49 13.77
CA SER A 267 -20.10 -31.03 13.00
C SER A 267 -21.40 -31.23 13.78
N TYR A 268 -21.40 -30.79 15.05
CA TYR A 268 -22.62 -30.74 15.85
C TYR A 268 -23.49 -29.55 15.45
N ASP A 269 -24.78 -29.57 15.79
CA ASP A 269 -25.72 -28.51 15.39
C ASP A 269 -25.51 -27.20 16.17
N SER A 270 -25.00 -27.29 17.41
CA SER A 270 -24.79 -26.13 18.27
C SER A 270 -23.33 -25.72 18.31
N THR A 271 -23.05 -24.42 18.13
CA THR A 271 -21.69 -23.86 18.18
C THR A 271 -21.58 -22.81 19.28
N MET A 272 -20.63 -23.01 20.19
CA MET A 272 -20.30 -22.10 21.29
C MET A 272 -18.98 -21.40 21.01
N SER A 273 -18.99 -20.07 20.99
CA SER A 273 -17.77 -19.27 20.88
C SER A 273 -17.33 -18.73 22.25
N ILE A 274 -16.05 -18.87 22.59
CA ILE A 274 -15.45 -18.38 23.83
C ILE A 274 -14.25 -17.47 23.56
N LEU A 275 -13.99 -16.51 24.45
CA LEU A 275 -12.78 -15.70 24.49
C LEU A 275 -11.87 -16.22 25.60
N SER A 276 -10.67 -16.66 25.22
CA SER A 276 -9.60 -17.08 26.11
C SER A 276 -8.59 -15.95 26.31
N HIS A 277 -8.43 -15.49 27.55
CA HIS A 277 -7.46 -14.45 27.90
C HIS A 277 -6.91 -14.70 29.32
N ASN A 278 -5.58 -14.67 29.47
CA ASN A 278 -4.88 -14.93 30.75
C ASN A 278 -5.39 -16.17 31.49
N SER A 279 -5.52 -17.29 30.76
CA SER A 279 -6.02 -18.56 31.28
C SER A 279 -7.46 -18.49 31.84
N HIS A 280 -8.29 -17.56 31.36
CA HIS A 280 -9.71 -17.44 31.72
C HIS A 280 -10.60 -17.47 30.48
N ALA A 281 -11.69 -18.25 30.54
CA ALA A 281 -12.67 -18.36 29.47
C ALA A 281 -13.87 -17.44 29.74
N MET A 282 -14.25 -16.65 28.74
CA MET A 282 -15.43 -15.79 28.74
C MET A 282 -16.34 -16.17 27.58
N TYR A 283 -17.66 -16.06 27.76
CA TYR A 283 -18.62 -16.46 26.74
C TYR A 283 -18.84 -15.36 25.70
N ILE A 284 -18.85 -15.70 24.42
CA ILE A 284 -19.16 -14.77 23.33
C ILE A 284 -20.62 -14.98 22.90
N THR A 285 -21.42 -13.91 22.95
CA THR A 285 -22.85 -13.98 22.60
C THR A 285 -23.12 -13.99 21.10
N ASP A 286 -22.29 -13.30 20.33
CA ASP A 286 -22.42 -13.17 18.88
C ASP A 286 -21.00 -12.99 18.30
N ALA A 287 -20.46 -14.06 17.70
CA ALA A 287 -19.08 -14.09 17.21
C ALA A 287 -18.85 -13.08 16.07
N GLU A 288 -19.83 -12.90 15.17
CA GLU A 288 -19.71 -11.95 14.06
C GLU A 288 -19.62 -10.50 14.57
N ARG A 289 -20.49 -10.15 15.53
CA ARG A 289 -20.48 -8.81 16.14
C ARG A 289 -19.30 -8.62 17.09
N PHE A 290 -18.81 -9.68 17.71
CA PHE A 290 -17.67 -9.67 18.61
C PHE A 290 -16.36 -9.35 17.87
N VAL A 291 -16.12 -9.98 16.72
CA VAL A 291 -14.92 -9.74 15.90
C VAL A 291 -15.04 -8.43 15.10
N GLY A 292 -16.24 -7.88 14.95
CA GLY A 292 -16.49 -6.69 14.11
C GLY A 292 -16.29 -6.98 12.61
N LYS A 293 -16.43 -8.26 12.23
CA LYS A 293 -16.20 -8.78 10.88
C LYS A 293 -17.41 -9.63 10.48
N HIS A 294 -18.03 -9.30 9.35
CA HIS A 294 -19.27 -9.89 8.85
C HIS A 294 -19.01 -10.67 7.56
N GLY A 295 -19.28 -11.98 7.50
CA GLY A 295 -19.05 -12.80 6.30
C GLY A 295 -20.23 -12.84 5.30
N CYS A 296 -19.99 -12.94 3.98
CA CYS A 296 -21.05 -13.36 3.03
C CYS A 296 -21.32 -14.86 3.23
N SER A 297 -22.58 -15.24 3.45
CA SER A 297 -22.98 -16.66 3.48
C SER A 297 -22.92 -17.34 2.11
N LYS A 298 -22.67 -16.59 1.03
CA LYS A 298 -22.59 -17.09 -0.35
C LYS A 298 -21.18 -16.98 -0.96
N CYS A 299 -20.26 -16.20 -0.37
CA CYS A 299 -18.86 -16.15 -0.78
C CYS A 299 -17.99 -15.86 0.44
N SER A 300 -16.78 -16.40 0.49
CA SER A 300 -15.90 -16.32 1.67
C SER A 300 -15.33 -14.92 1.95
N MET A 301 -15.94 -13.84 1.44
CA MET A 301 -15.52 -12.47 1.72
C MET A 301 -16.03 -11.98 3.09
N ILE A 302 -15.17 -11.23 3.76
CA ILE A 302 -15.37 -10.68 5.09
C ILE A 302 -15.47 -9.15 4.99
N PHE A 303 -16.48 -8.57 5.65
CA PHE A 303 -16.80 -7.15 5.61
C PHE A 303 -16.68 -6.52 7.00
N VAL A 304 -16.24 -5.26 7.04
CA VAL A 304 -16.05 -4.53 8.31
C VAL A 304 -17.39 -4.05 8.87
N THR A 305 -18.43 -3.93 8.03
CA THR A 305 -19.78 -3.53 8.48
C THR A 305 -20.90 -4.36 7.84
N HIS A 306 -22.02 -4.49 8.54
CA HIS A 306 -23.23 -5.13 8.04
C HIS A 306 -23.80 -4.41 6.80
N GLU A 307 -23.59 -3.10 6.65
CA GLU A 307 -24.01 -2.33 5.48
C GLU A 307 -23.22 -2.73 4.23
N GLN A 308 -21.90 -2.90 4.35
CA GLN A 308 -21.07 -3.41 3.26
C GLN A 308 -21.46 -4.85 2.88
N LEU A 309 -21.75 -5.71 3.85
CA LEU A 309 -22.27 -7.05 3.59
C LEU A 309 -23.62 -7.01 2.85
N ARG A 310 -24.54 -6.12 3.26
CA ARG A 310 -25.85 -5.95 2.63
C ARG A 310 -25.72 -5.49 1.18
N ASP A 311 -24.85 -4.52 0.92
CA ASP A 311 -24.61 -3.99 -0.42
C ASP A 311 -23.91 -5.03 -1.30
N HIS A 312 -22.99 -5.80 -0.73
CA HIS A 312 -22.37 -6.93 -1.40
C HIS A 312 -23.38 -8.03 -1.75
N LYS A 313 -24.29 -8.40 -0.83
CA LYS A 313 -25.37 -9.37 -1.10
C LYS A 313 -26.30 -8.90 -2.23
N LYS A 314 -26.53 -7.59 -2.35
CA LYS A 314 -27.32 -6.99 -3.45
C LYS A 314 -26.59 -7.00 -4.80
N ASN A 315 -25.25 -6.95 -4.80
CA ASN A 315 -24.44 -6.76 -6.01
C ASN A 315 -23.89 -8.07 -6.63
N ASN A 316 -24.66 -9.17 -6.65
CA ASN A 316 -24.25 -10.47 -7.21
C ASN A 316 -22.98 -11.08 -6.53
N CYS A 317 -23.10 -11.48 -5.24
CA CYS A 317 -22.05 -12.12 -4.40
C CYS A 317 -21.28 -13.30 -5.06
N GLN A 318 -21.73 -13.87 -6.18
CA GLN A 318 -21.09 -14.98 -6.92
C GLN A 318 -20.17 -14.58 -8.08
N ALA A 319 -20.16 -13.31 -8.50
CA ALA A 319 -19.32 -12.88 -9.61
C ALA A 319 -17.89 -12.55 -9.11
N ALA A 320 -16.91 -13.40 -9.44
CA ALA A 320 -15.49 -13.15 -9.16
C ALA A 320 -14.96 -11.83 -9.77
N TYR A 321 -15.65 -11.31 -10.79
CA TYR A 321 -15.41 -10.01 -11.39
C TYR A 321 -16.71 -9.47 -12.00
N ILE A 322 -17.16 -8.27 -11.59
CA ILE A 322 -18.29 -7.59 -12.23
C ILE A 322 -17.73 -6.71 -13.34
N LYS A 323 -17.63 -7.26 -14.57
CA LYS A 323 -17.41 -6.42 -15.75
C LYS A 323 -18.75 -5.84 -16.20
N ARG A 324 -19.03 -4.59 -15.81
CA ARG A 324 -20.13 -3.81 -16.41
C ARG A 324 -19.67 -3.29 -17.76
N PHE A 325 -20.11 -3.94 -18.82
CA PHE A 325 -20.12 -3.33 -20.15
C PHE A 325 -21.47 -2.69 -20.38
N VAL A 326 -21.48 -1.49 -20.94
CA VAL A 326 -22.73 -0.87 -21.40
C VAL A 326 -23.23 -1.73 -22.55
N LYS A 327 -24.40 -2.37 -22.38
CA LYS A 327 -24.98 -3.30 -23.38
C LYS A 327 -25.34 -2.60 -24.69
N GLU A 328 -25.62 -1.31 -24.60
CA GLU A 328 -25.84 -0.43 -25.75
C GLU A 328 -24.79 0.68 -25.74
N PRO A 329 -24.41 1.22 -26.90
CA PRO A 329 -23.56 2.41 -26.96
C PRO A 329 -24.28 3.59 -26.30
N ALA A 330 -24.06 3.77 -24.99
CA ALA A 330 -24.45 4.99 -24.31
C ALA A 330 -23.41 6.06 -24.62
N LEU A 331 -23.85 7.20 -25.12
CA LEU A 331 -23.05 8.42 -25.10
C LEU A 331 -22.58 8.63 -23.66
N PHE A 332 -21.25 8.65 -23.46
CA PHE A 332 -20.67 8.99 -22.17
C PHE A 332 -21.15 10.40 -21.79
N ARG A 333 -22.04 10.47 -20.81
CA ARG A 333 -22.39 11.70 -20.13
C ARG A 333 -21.59 11.72 -18.84
N PRO A 334 -20.62 12.63 -18.68
CA PRO A 334 -19.92 12.80 -17.42
C PRO A 334 -20.97 12.97 -16.31
N ALA A 335 -20.79 12.27 -15.18
CA ALA A 335 -21.64 12.51 -14.02
C ALA A 335 -21.52 14.00 -13.63
N THR A 336 -22.65 14.70 -13.50
CA THR A 336 -22.68 16.12 -13.17
C THR A 336 -21.98 16.36 -11.83
N ASN A 337 -21.04 17.31 -11.79
CA ASN A 337 -20.34 17.69 -10.56
C ASN A 337 -21.37 18.04 -9.46
N LYS A 338 -21.11 17.67 -8.20
CA LYS A 338 -21.96 18.07 -7.06
C LYS A 338 -22.23 19.57 -7.04
N MET A 339 -21.23 20.39 -7.36
CA MET A 339 -21.39 21.85 -7.47
C MET A 339 -22.37 22.23 -8.59
N ALA A 340 -22.24 21.62 -9.77
CA ALA A 340 -23.17 21.87 -10.88
C ALA A 340 -24.61 21.46 -10.52
N ARG A 341 -24.79 20.34 -9.79
CA ARG A 341 -26.11 19.93 -9.27
C ARG A 341 -26.65 20.91 -8.24
N MET A 342 -25.80 21.52 -7.42
CA MET A 342 -26.21 22.53 -6.46
C MET A 342 -26.63 23.82 -7.17
N LEU A 343 -25.85 24.30 -8.14
CA LEU A 343 -26.21 25.47 -8.95
C LEU A 343 -27.59 25.27 -9.60
N GLU A 344 -27.84 24.09 -10.18
CA GLU A 344 -29.14 23.71 -10.73
C GLU A 344 -30.25 23.68 -9.66
N LYS A 345 -30.01 23.00 -8.52
CA LYS A 345 -30.98 22.89 -7.42
C LYS A 345 -31.43 24.24 -6.87
N TYR A 346 -30.50 25.19 -6.74
CA TYR A 346 -30.76 26.52 -6.19
C TYR A 346 -31.05 27.58 -7.28
N GLY A 347 -31.10 27.19 -8.55
CA GLY A 347 -31.42 28.11 -9.65
C GLY A 347 -30.36 29.19 -9.91
N VAL A 348 -29.12 28.97 -9.49
CA VAL A 348 -28.00 29.89 -9.71
C VAL A 348 -27.52 29.73 -11.16
N LYS A 349 -27.59 30.84 -11.92
CA LYS A 349 -27.15 30.91 -13.31
C LYS A 349 -25.86 31.73 -13.40
N ASP A 350 -25.13 31.56 -14.51
CA ASP A 350 -23.96 32.38 -14.87
C ASP A 350 -22.76 32.27 -13.91
N VAL A 351 -22.66 31.15 -13.17
CA VAL A 351 -21.51 30.83 -12.31
C VAL A 351 -20.89 29.52 -12.80
N GLU A 352 -19.59 29.52 -13.05
CA GLU A 352 -18.86 28.29 -13.36
C GLU A 352 -18.69 27.43 -12.09
N PRO A 353 -18.89 26.10 -12.16
CA PRO A 353 -18.77 25.21 -11.00
C PRO A 353 -17.31 24.90 -10.62
N TYR A 354 -16.36 25.64 -11.17
CA TYR A 354 -14.92 25.46 -10.99
C TYR A 354 -14.32 26.59 -10.16
N THR A 355 -13.10 26.37 -9.64
CA THR A 355 -12.45 27.30 -8.72
C THR A 355 -11.44 28.14 -9.48
N ASP A 356 -11.57 29.47 -9.44
CA ASP A 356 -10.60 30.38 -10.04
C ASP A 356 -9.31 30.54 -9.20
N HIS A 357 -9.38 30.17 -7.92
CA HIS A 357 -8.23 30.17 -7.02
C HIS A 357 -7.55 28.80 -6.95
N TYR A 358 -6.35 28.74 -7.51
CA TYR A 358 -5.48 27.58 -7.52
C TYR A 358 -4.01 28.01 -7.36
N LEU A 359 -3.19 27.07 -6.90
CA LEU A 359 -1.75 27.26 -6.82
C LEU A 359 -1.08 26.45 -7.92
N VAL A 360 -0.06 26.99 -8.57
CA VAL A 360 0.80 26.26 -9.49
C VAL A 360 2.14 26.02 -8.81
N TYR A 361 2.71 24.83 -8.93
CA TYR A 361 4.00 24.53 -8.30
C TYR A 361 4.97 23.80 -9.24
N ASP A 362 6.26 24.03 -9.01
CA ASP A 362 7.38 23.33 -9.67
C ASP A 362 8.50 23.07 -8.66
N PHE A 363 8.98 21.83 -8.59
CA PHE A 363 10.07 21.43 -7.71
C PHE A 363 11.39 21.35 -8.47
N GLU A 364 12.46 21.75 -7.80
CA GLU A 364 13.81 21.41 -8.24
C GLU A 364 14.49 20.49 -7.24
N ALA A 365 15.45 19.69 -7.73
CA ALA A 365 16.12 18.67 -6.96
C ALA A 365 17.65 18.74 -7.08
N ILE A 366 18.34 18.45 -5.99
CA ILE A 366 19.75 18.09 -5.97
C ILE A 366 19.91 16.68 -6.55
N LEU A 367 20.92 16.50 -7.39
CA LEU A 367 21.35 15.19 -7.89
C LEU A 367 22.49 14.68 -7.03
N LYS A 368 22.17 14.11 -5.87
CA LYS A 368 23.16 13.56 -4.93
C LYS A 368 23.73 12.26 -5.52
N PRO A 369 25.03 12.18 -5.84
CA PRO A 369 25.62 10.96 -6.36
C PRO A 369 25.45 9.80 -5.37
N LEU A 370 25.12 8.63 -5.90
CA LEU A 370 25.11 7.38 -5.15
C LEU A 370 26.32 6.55 -5.55
N ASP A 371 26.87 5.80 -4.59
CA ASP A 371 27.82 4.75 -4.92
C ASP A 371 27.07 3.70 -5.75
N ALA A 372 27.48 3.58 -7.01
CA ALA A 372 26.77 2.75 -7.98
C ALA A 372 26.79 1.29 -7.51
N ASP A 373 25.65 0.80 -7.02
CA ASP A 373 25.47 -0.61 -6.79
C ASP A 373 25.54 -1.31 -8.16
N LYS A 374 26.63 -2.03 -8.40
CA LYS A 374 26.91 -2.72 -9.69
C LYS A 374 26.05 -3.99 -9.80
N ALA A 375 24.74 -3.87 -9.65
CA ALA A 375 23.82 -4.90 -10.11
C ALA A 375 23.89 -4.96 -11.64
N LYS A 376 24.09 -6.16 -12.21
CA LYS A 376 24.47 -6.43 -13.63
C LYS A 376 23.53 -5.88 -14.74
N ARG A 377 22.48 -5.10 -14.41
CA ARG A 377 21.48 -4.60 -15.36
C ARG A 377 20.95 -3.19 -15.12
N LEU A 378 21.02 -2.66 -13.90
CA LEU A 378 20.48 -1.35 -13.57
C LEU A 378 21.40 -0.71 -12.52
N SER A 379 21.99 0.43 -12.86
CA SER A 379 22.82 1.21 -11.94
C SER A 379 22.05 2.46 -11.52
N PHE A 380 21.77 2.59 -10.23
CA PHE A 380 21.33 3.86 -9.67
C PHE A 380 22.54 4.80 -9.61
N THR A 381 22.43 5.98 -10.22
CA THR A 381 23.55 6.93 -10.31
C THR A 381 23.43 8.07 -9.32
N ASN A 382 22.21 8.61 -9.13
CA ASN A 382 21.96 9.73 -8.25
C ASN A 382 20.64 9.53 -7.49
N ALA A 383 20.61 9.96 -6.23
CA ALA A 383 19.38 10.22 -5.48
C ALA A 383 18.93 11.66 -5.76
N HIS A 384 17.66 11.83 -6.07
CA HIS A 384 17.05 13.14 -6.27
C HIS A 384 16.50 13.61 -4.93
N ILE A 385 16.97 14.75 -4.43
CA ILE A 385 16.55 15.31 -3.14
C ILE A 385 15.90 16.67 -3.43
N PRO A 386 14.65 16.93 -3.03
CA PRO A 386 14.02 18.22 -3.28
C PRO A 386 14.80 19.33 -2.56
N VAL A 387 15.08 20.43 -3.29
CA VAL A 387 15.88 21.56 -2.78
C VAL A 387 15.09 22.86 -2.77
N SER A 388 14.17 23.02 -3.72
CA SER A 388 13.30 24.18 -3.78
C SER A 388 11.96 23.84 -4.38
N VAL A 389 10.97 24.66 -4.05
CA VAL A 389 9.66 24.68 -4.70
C VAL A 389 9.23 26.11 -4.94
N SER A 390 8.85 26.41 -6.18
CA SER A 390 8.18 27.67 -6.52
C SER A 390 6.69 27.43 -6.54
N VAL A 391 5.94 28.34 -5.92
CA VAL A 391 4.48 28.30 -5.83
C VAL A 391 3.95 29.64 -6.33
N HIS A 392 3.14 29.61 -7.37
CA HIS A 392 2.43 30.76 -7.91
C HIS A 392 0.97 30.71 -7.48
N ASP A 393 0.44 31.81 -6.97
CA ASP A 393 -0.95 31.93 -6.52
C ASP A 393 -1.78 32.67 -7.57
N SER A 394 -2.82 32.02 -8.12
CA SER A 394 -3.65 32.61 -9.17
C SER A 394 -4.48 33.82 -8.71
N LEU A 395 -4.72 33.98 -7.40
CA LEU A 395 -5.52 35.07 -6.86
C LEU A 395 -4.68 36.33 -6.63
N THR A 396 -3.50 36.18 -6.01
CA THR A 396 -2.61 37.32 -5.74
C THR A 396 -1.66 37.61 -6.90
N ASN A 397 -1.52 36.67 -7.84
CA ASN A 397 -0.54 36.71 -8.94
C ASN A 397 0.91 36.81 -8.43
N GLU A 398 1.17 36.39 -7.19
CA GLU A 398 2.51 36.34 -6.59
C GLU A 398 3.14 34.96 -6.76
N THR A 399 4.44 34.93 -7.05
CA THR A 399 5.25 33.70 -7.03
C THR A 399 6.20 33.72 -5.85
N LYS A 400 6.14 32.69 -4.99
CA LYS A 400 7.06 32.48 -3.88
C LYS A 400 7.90 31.24 -4.10
N CYS A 401 9.22 31.40 -4.01
CA CYS A 401 10.16 30.28 -4.07
C CYS A 401 10.69 29.98 -2.67
N PHE A 402 10.45 28.76 -2.21
CA PHE A 402 11.02 28.23 -0.98
C PHE A 402 12.27 27.43 -1.31
N VAL A 403 13.34 27.63 -0.55
CA VAL A 403 14.58 26.83 -0.63
C VAL A 403 14.91 26.36 0.77
N ASN A 404 15.12 25.06 0.96
CA ASN A 404 15.44 24.52 2.28
C ASN A 404 16.30 23.25 2.13
N ASP A 405 17.19 23.03 3.10
CA ASP A 405 18.06 21.85 3.15
C ASP A 405 17.40 20.61 3.73
N SER A 406 16.27 20.79 4.43
CA SER A 406 15.38 19.74 4.88
C SER A 406 14.18 19.61 3.94
N PRO A 407 14.04 18.49 3.21
CA PRO A 407 12.85 18.17 2.42
C PRO A 407 11.53 18.34 3.18
N LYS A 408 11.48 17.86 4.43
CA LYS A 408 10.31 18.02 5.29
C LYS A 408 9.98 19.49 5.56
N GLN A 409 10.98 20.31 5.90
CA GLN A 409 10.75 21.73 6.16
C GLN A 409 10.39 22.50 4.89
N LEU A 410 10.95 22.12 3.74
CA LEU A 410 10.57 22.65 2.44
C LEU A 410 9.06 22.46 2.18
N LEU A 411 8.56 21.24 2.41
CA LEU A 411 7.14 20.93 2.26
C LEU A 411 6.28 21.64 3.29
N ILE A 412 6.72 21.73 4.55
CA ILE A 412 6.02 22.52 5.58
C ILE A 412 5.87 23.97 5.12
N ASN A 413 6.93 24.58 4.56
CA ASN A 413 6.88 25.96 4.09
C ASN A 413 5.88 26.13 2.91
N MET A 414 5.92 25.21 1.94
CA MET A 414 4.98 25.16 0.82
C MET A 414 3.53 25.04 1.29
N PHE A 415 3.23 24.06 2.14
CA PHE A 415 1.86 23.83 2.60
C PHE A 415 1.39 24.88 3.60
N THR A 416 2.29 25.51 4.37
CA THR A 416 1.94 26.69 5.19
C THR A 416 1.48 27.85 4.31
N HIS A 417 2.15 28.07 3.17
CA HIS A 417 1.70 29.06 2.20
C HIS A 417 0.35 28.65 1.56
N ALA A 418 0.17 27.38 1.23
CA ALA A 418 -1.09 26.87 0.70
C ALA A 418 -2.25 26.96 1.71
N CYS A 419 -2.01 26.76 3.01
CA CYS A 419 -2.99 26.97 4.08
C CYS A 419 -3.46 28.43 4.14
N LYS A 420 -2.56 29.40 3.93
CA LYS A 420 -2.93 30.82 3.88
C LYS A 420 -3.87 31.10 2.71
N ALA A 421 -3.49 30.64 1.51
CA ALA A 421 -4.34 30.77 0.33
C ALA A 421 -5.72 30.08 0.53
N GLN A 422 -5.74 28.91 1.18
CA GLN A 422 -6.98 28.22 1.53
C GLN A 422 -7.83 29.00 2.56
N ALA A 423 -7.20 29.68 3.53
CA ALA A 423 -7.90 30.48 4.54
C ALA A 423 -8.50 31.76 3.94
N ASP A 424 -7.76 32.45 3.06
CA ASP A 424 -8.24 33.63 2.33
C ASP A 424 -9.47 33.31 1.47
N ARG A 425 -9.55 32.07 0.97
CA ARG A 425 -10.75 31.57 0.28
C ARG A 425 -11.96 31.34 1.19
N ARG A 426 -11.75 31.02 2.48
CA ARG A 426 -12.83 30.73 3.44
C ARG A 426 -13.42 32.00 4.06
N SER A 427 -12.63 33.06 4.21
CA SER A 427 -13.07 34.31 4.87
C SER A 427 -14.19 35.05 4.12
N GLY A 428 -14.49 34.67 2.88
CA GLY A 428 -15.65 35.16 2.11
C GLY A 428 -16.96 34.35 2.26
N ALA A 429 -16.97 33.26 3.05
CA ALA A 429 -18.13 32.38 3.18
C ALA A 429 -18.72 32.42 4.59
N ASP A 430 -19.78 33.21 4.79
CA ASP A 430 -20.59 33.18 6.00
C ASP A 430 -21.55 31.98 5.95
N ILE A 431 -21.18 30.88 6.62
CA ILE A 431 -21.95 29.63 6.64
C ILE A 431 -22.46 29.42 8.06
N SER A 432 -23.68 29.89 8.33
CA SER A 432 -24.26 29.91 9.68
C SER A 432 -25.34 28.86 9.94
N HIS A 433 -25.60 27.92 9.02
CA HIS A 433 -26.62 26.88 9.17
C HIS A 433 -26.09 25.45 8.91
N CYS A 434 -26.94 24.46 9.23
CA CYS A 434 -26.64 23.03 9.22
C CYS A 434 -27.56 22.31 8.21
N ASP A 435 -27.29 22.45 6.92
CA ASP A 435 -27.85 21.59 5.87
C ASP A 435 -26.76 20.80 5.13
N ARG A 436 -27.10 19.63 4.56
CA ARG A 436 -26.14 18.70 3.92
C ARG A 436 -25.41 19.32 2.72
N ASP A 437 -26.08 20.24 2.04
CA ASP A 437 -25.52 20.96 0.91
C ASP A 437 -24.53 22.03 1.38
N GLU A 438 -24.73 22.64 2.55
CA GLU A 438 -23.78 23.58 3.16
C GLU A 438 -22.50 22.86 3.60
N GLU A 439 -22.58 21.64 4.16
CA GLU A 439 -21.38 20.82 4.44
C GLU A 439 -20.59 20.52 3.15
N THR A 440 -21.30 20.25 2.05
CA THR A 440 -20.66 19.99 0.75
C THR A 440 -20.00 21.24 0.19
N LEU A 441 -20.65 22.40 0.32
CA LEU A 441 -20.11 23.69 -0.08
C LEU A 441 -18.90 24.10 0.78
N ALA A 442 -18.98 23.93 2.10
CA ALA A 442 -17.89 24.20 3.02
C ALA A 442 -16.67 23.33 2.73
N ALA A 443 -16.86 22.04 2.44
CA ALA A 443 -15.79 21.15 2.02
C ALA A 443 -15.17 21.57 0.67
N PHE A 444 -15.99 22.05 -0.27
CA PHE A 444 -15.53 22.56 -1.56
C PHE A 444 -14.71 23.86 -1.41
N CYS A 445 -15.23 24.85 -0.68
CA CYS A 445 -14.54 26.11 -0.36
C CYS A 445 -13.28 25.87 0.48
N GLY A 446 -13.31 24.85 1.32
CA GLY A 446 -12.18 24.42 2.12
C GLY A 446 -11.14 23.60 1.40
N THR A 447 -11.22 23.41 0.08
CA THR A 447 -10.23 22.66 -0.69
C THR A 447 -9.53 23.55 -1.71
N ILE A 448 -8.19 23.59 -1.72
CA ILE A 448 -7.42 24.32 -2.75
C ILE A 448 -6.73 23.35 -3.72
N SER A 449 -6.73 23.70 -5.01
CA SER A 449 -6.08 22.91 -6.06
C SER A 449 -4.62 23.34 -6.19
N LEU A 450 -3.70 22.38 -6.17
CA LEU A 450 -2.28 22.58 -6.49
C LEU A 450 -1.98 21.89 -7.82
N ILE A 451 -1.53 22.65 -8.81
CA ILE A 451 -1.36 22.18 -10.18
C ILE A 451 0.13 22.11 -10.49
N GLY A 452 0.62 20.94 -10.86
CA GLY A 452 1.98 20.74 -11.36
C GLY A 452 1.98 20.22 -12.79
N PHE A 453 3.11 20.33 -13.48
CA PHE A 453 3.29 19.82 -14.85
C PHE A 453 4.12 18.54 -14.85
N ASN A 454 3.52 17.40 -15.23
CA ASN A 454 4.15 16.08 -15.12
C ASN A 454 4.52 15.71 -13.66
N SER A 455 3.84 16.34 -12.71
CA SER A 455 4.05 16.17 -11.27
C SER A 455 3.59 14.82 -10.76
N GLY A 456 2.65 14.18 -11.46
CA GLY A 456 2.14 12.86 -11.14
C GLY A 456 3.17 11.75 -11.22
N ARG A 457 4.22 11.95 -12.03
CA ARG A 457 5.30 10.97 -12.23
C ARG A 457 6.60 11.38 -11.54
N TYR A 458 6.89 12.68 -11.48
CA TYR A 458 8.16 13.16 -10.96
C TYR A 458 7.98 13.78 -9.57
N ASP A 459 7.35 14.95 -9.46
CA ASP A 459 7.31 15.72 -8.21
C ASP A 459 6.68 14.96 -7.04
N LEU A 460 5.54 14.29 -7.25
CA LEU A 460 4.91 13.49 -6.19
C LEU A 460 5.80 12.33 -5.73
N ASN A 461 6.57 11.72 -6.64
CA ASN A 461 7.54 10.69 -6.27
C ASN A 461 8.79 11.27 -5.59
N LEU A 462 9.13 12.53 -5.84
CA LEU A 462 10.23 13.25 -5.20
C LEU A 462 9.90 13.61 -3.74
N ILE A 463 8.63 13.88 -3.43
CA ILE A 463 8.23 14.42 -2.12
C ILE A 463 7.46 13.43 -1.23
N LYS A 464 7.04 12.28 -1.77
CA LYS A 464 6.13 11.33 -1.08
C LYS A 464 6.60 10.89 0.31
N ASP A 465 7.91 10.81 0.54
CA ASP A 465 8.47 10.30 1.79
C ASP A 465 8.21 11.27 2.96
N ASP A 466 8.19 12.58 2.69
CA ASP A 466 7.95 13.64 3.68
C ASP A 466 6.57 14.30 3.57
N LEU A 467 5.83 14.04 2.48
CA LEU A 467 4.56 14.69 2.16
C LEU A 467 3.54 14.61 3.29
N PHE A 468 3.24 13.40 3.77
CA PHE A 468 2.22 13.21 4.79
C PHE A 468 2.65 13.76 6.15
N ALA A 469 3.95 13.69 6.47
CA ALA A 469 4.49 14.30 7.68
C ALA A 469 4.36 15.83 7.66
N ALA A 470 4.59 16.46 6.50
CA ALA A 470 4.41 17.90 6.34
C ALA A 470 2.92 18.31 6.40
N LEU A 471 2.04 17.56 5.74
CA LEU A 471 0.59 17.82 5.78
C LEU A 471 0.00 17.69 7.20
N MET A 472 0.48 16.71 7.97
CA MET A 472 0.08 16.54 9.37
C MET A 472 0.57 17.71 10.24
N HIS A 473 1.73 18.27 9.92
CA HIS A 473 2.30 19.40 10.66
C HIS A 473 1.51 20.70 10.46
N VAL A 474 1.09 21.00 9.24
CA VAL A 474 0.35 22.24 8.93
C VAL A 474 -1.14 22.18 9.30
N GLY A 475 -1.58 21.10 9.94
CA GLY A 475 -2.99 20.91 10.31
C GLY A 475 -3.91 20.82 9.10
N GLY A 476 -3.45 20.17 8.01
CA GLY A 476 -4.27 19.93 6.82
C GLY A 476 -5.66 19.44 7.22
N TYR A 477 -6.69 20.08 6.68
CA TYR A 477 -8.07 20.01 7.16
C TYR A 477 -8.49 18.58 7.51
N GLU A 478 -9.12 18.42 8.69
CA GLU A 478 -9.69 17.17 9.18
C GLU A 478 -10.61 16.59 8.10
N GLY A 479 -10.10 15.55 7.41
CA GLY A 479 -10.84 14.88 6.36
C GLY A 479 -12.16 14.37 6.90
N ILE A 480 -13.22 14.61 6.13
CA ILE A 480 -14.59 14.07 6.27
C ILE A 480 -14.63 12.89 7.23
N LYS A 481 -15.33 13.07 8.37
CA LYS A 481 -15.74 12.00 9.28
C LYS A 481 -16.11 10.78 8.45
N ARG A 482 -15.28 9.72 8.47
CA ARG A 482 -15.78 8.40 8.07
C ARG A 482 -17.04 8.18 8.91
N ARG A 483 -18.18 7.93 8.28
CA ARG A 483 -19.43 7.57 8.96
C ARG A 483 -19.23 6.25 9.71
N GLY A 484 -18.54 6.34 10.84
CA GLY A 484 -18.42 5.36 11.89
C GLY A 484 -19.06 5.95 13.14
N ARG A 485 -19.66 5.08 13.94
CA ARG A 485 -20.42 5.42 15.14
C ARG A 485 -19.61 6.35 16.06
N LYS A 486 -20.25 7.40 16.58
CA LYS A 486 -19.72 8.23 17.68
C LYS A 486 -19.46 7.34 18.89
N THR A 487 -18.23 6.90 19.12
CA THR A 487 -17.76 6.42 20.42
C THR A 487 -16.93 7.54 21.05
N LYS A 488 -17.19 7.84 22.33
CA LYS A 488 -16.52 8.89 23.12
C LYS A 488 -15.05 8.54 23.47
N GLN A 489 -14.33 7.89 22.58
CA GLN A 489 -12.91 7.60 22.72
C GLN A 489 -12.14 8.61 21.85
N GLN A 490 -11.21 9.33 22.50
CA GLN A 490 -10.14 10.14 21.94
C GLN A 490 -10.07 10.13 20.40
N GLU A 491 -10.50 11.23 19.80
CA GLU A 491 -10.55 11.45 18.35
C GLU A 491 -9.15 11.26 17.74
N LYS A 492 -8.86 10.06 17.23
CA LYS A 492 -7.66 9.80 16.46
C LYS A 492 -7.83 10.55 15.13
N ARG A 493 -7.16 11.71 15.01
CA ARG A 493 -7.15 12.55 13.81
C ARG A 493 -6.52 11.78 12.65
N GLU A 494 -7.34 11.13 11.83
CA GLU A 494 -6.88 10.48 10.60
C GLU A 494 -7.04 11.44 9.41
N MET A 495 -5.95 11.67 8.68
CA MET A 495 -5.98 12.44 7.45
C MET A 495 -6.71 11.65 6.36
N GLY A 496 -7.79 12.21 5.81
CA GLY A 496 -8.42 11.67 4.62
C GLY A 496 -7.47 11.78 3.43
N VAL A 497 -7.09 10.65 2.83
CA VAL A 497 -6.25 10.58 1.63
C VAL A 497 -7.00 9.82 0.54
N ASN A 498 -7.11 10.42 -0.64
CA ASN A 498 -7.68 9.80 -1.83
C ASN A 498 -6.77 10.04 -3.04
N ALA A 499 -6.38 8.98 -3.73
CA ALA A 499 -5.48 9.05 -4.88
C ALA A 499 -6.14 8.45 -6.13
N ILE A 500 -6.08 9.21 -7.23
CA ILE A 500 -6.51 8.76 -8.56
C ILE A 500 -5.25 8.54 -9.38
N LEU A 501 -5.06 7.31 -9.86
CA LEU A 501 -3.92 6.92 -10.69
C LEU A 501 -4.31 6.85 -12.17
N SER A 502 -3.41 7.29 -13.05
CA SER A 502 -3.52 7.13 -14.49
C SER A 502 -2.23 6.53 -15.05
N GLY A 503 -2.28 5.22 -15.29
CA GLY A 503 -1.11 4.39 -15.57
C GLY A 503 -0.20 4.30 -14.34
N SER A 504 1.09 4.63 -14.52
CA SER A 504 2.12 4.58 -13.46
C SER A 504 2.30 5.90 -12.69
N GLY A 505 1.42 6.88 -12.86
CA GLY A 505 1.55 8.19 -12.19
C GLY A 505 0.22 8.66 -11.62
N TYR A 506 0.31 9.56 -10.64
CA TYR A 506 -0.85 10.20 -10.02
C TYR A 506 -1.50 11.17 -11.02
N MET A 507 -2.82 11.11 -11.14
CA MET A 507 -3.61 12.12 -11.84
C MET A 507 -4.14 13.16 -10.86
N CYS A 508 -4.54 12.72 -9.67
CA CYS A 508 -4.97 13.55 -8.56
C CYS A 508 -4.57 12.89 -7.24
N LEU A 509 -4.03 13.67 -6.31
CA LEU A 509 -3.88 13.30 -4.90
C LEU A 509 -4.66 14.32 -4.06
N ASP A 510 -5.66 13.85 -3.33
CA ASP A 510 -6.49 14.64 -2.44
C ASP A 510 -6.14 14.28 -1.00
N ALA A 511 -5.55 15.22 -0.26
CA ALA A 511 -5.11 15.00 1.11
C ALA A 511 -5.16 16.31 1.91
N GLY A 512 -5.76 16.29 3.10
CA GLY A 512 -5.72 17.43 4.03
C GLY A 512 -6.33 18.74 3.50
N GLY A 513 -7.32 18.66 2.60
CA GLY A 513 -7.91 19.84 1.94
C GLY A 513 -7.09 20.38 0.76
N PHE A 514 -6.11 19.61 0.28
CA PHE A 514 -5.28 19.94 -0.87
C PHE A 514 -5.50 18.93 -1.99
N LYS A 515 -5.88 19.41 -3.18
CA LYS A 515 -6.00 18.59 -4.39
C LYS A 515 -4.80 18.84 -5.29
N MET A 516 -3.81 17.97 -5.23
CA MET A 516 -2.63 18.01 -6.10
C MET A 516 -2.94 17.34 -7.44
N LEU A 517 -2.90 18.10 -8.53
CA LEU A 517 -3.30 17.72 -9.88
C LEU A 517 -2.10 17.78 -10.84
N ASP A 518 -2.03 16.82 -11.76
CA ASP A 518 -1.05 16.84 -12.84
C ASP A 518 -1.73 17.30 -14.14
N ILE A 519 -1.46 18.54 -14.56
CA ILE A 519 -2.08 19.13 -15.75
C ILE A 519 -1.71 18.37 -17.04
N SER A 520 -0.58 17.66 -17.05
CA SER A 520 -0.16 16.85 -18.21
C SER A 520 -1.13 15.72 -18.52
N LYS A 521 -2.01 15.35 -17.58
CA LYS A 521 -3.07 14.35 -17.75
C LYS A 521 -4.33 14.87 -18.43
N TYR A 522 -4.47 16.19 -18.54
CA TYR A 522 -5.64 16.86 -19.11
C TYR A 522 -5.35 17.48 -20.49
N VAL A 523 -4.11 17.36 -20.96
CA VAL A 523 -3.67 17.79 -22.30
C VAL A 523 -3.29 16.58 -23.14
N ALA A 524 -3.14 16.78 -24.46
CA ALA A 524 -2.80 15.72 -25.38
C ALA A 524 -1.51 14.97 -24.95
N ALA A 525 -1.54 13.64 -25.03
CA ALA A 525 -0.40 12.81 -24.62
C ALA A 525 0.88 13.20 -25.38
N GLY A 526 2.00 13.32 -24.65
CA GLY A 526 3.28 13.73 -25.22
C GLY A 526 3.48 15.25 -25.33
N THR A 527 2.52 16.07 -24.90
CA THR A 527 2.68 17.52 -24.83
C THR A 527 3.76 17.88 -23.80
N SER A 528 4.83 18.54 -24.25
CA SER A 528 5.83 19.12 -23.36
C SER A 528 5.37 20.45 -22.79
N LEU A 529 5.91 20.86 -21.63
CA LEU A 529 5.61 22.17 -21.02
C LEU A 529 5.79 23.31 -22.02
N ARG A 530 6.84 23.25 -22.84
CA ARG A 530 7.09 24.25 -23.89
C ARG A 530 5.98 24.29 -24.95
N GLN A 531 5.46 23.14 -25.38
CA GLN A 531 4.35 23.10 -26.34
C GLN A 531 3.07 23.61 -25.71
N TYR A 532 2.81 23.24 -24.46
CA TYR A 532 1.70 23.75 -23.66
C TYR A 532 1.74 25.28 -23.57
N LEU A 533 2.82 25.86 -23.05
CA LEU A 533 2.98 27.32 -22.93
C LEU A 533 2.84 28.03 -24.28
N LYS A 534 3.40 27.47 -25.35
CA LYS A 534 3.31 28.05 -26.71
C LYS A 534 1.86 28.08 -27.24
N ALA A 535 1.05 27.07 -26.90
CA ALA A 535 -0.33 26.98 -27.36
C ALA A 535 -1.22 28.04 -26.70
N TYR A 536 -1.04 28.30 -25.40
CA TYR A 536 -1.88 29.22 -24.63
C TYR A 536 -1.35 30.65 -24.56
N LEU A 537 -0.02 30.83 -24.48
CA LEU A 537 0.61 32.16 -24.33
C LEU A 537 1.22 32.68 -25.64
N GLY A 538 1.32 31.84 -26.68
CA GLY A 538 1.97 32.20 -27.94
C GLY A 538 3.49 32.14 -27.89
N LYS A 539 4.16 32.87 -28.79
CA LYS A 539 5.64 32.96 -28.85
C LYS A 539 6.10 34.28 -28.23
N CYS A 540 7.22 34.26 -27.52
CA CYS A 540 7.95 35.46 -27.13
C CYS A 540 8.15 36.40 -28.34
N GLN A 541 7.64 37.63 -28.21
CA GLN A 541 7.72 38.69 -29.22
C GLN A 541 8.85 39.69 -28.96
N CYS A 542 9.65 39.50 -27.90
CA CYS A 542 10.74 40.42 -27.59
C CYS A 542 11.77 40.47 -28.73
N PRO A 543 12.21 41.68 -29.13
CA PRO A 543 13.17 41.85 -30.22
C PRO A 543 14.52 41.22 -29.89
N ASP A 544 14.97 41.32 -28.63
CA ASP A 544 16.16 40.66 -28.13
C ASP A 544 15.81 39.52 -27.16
N LYS A 545 16.01 38.28 -27.61
CA LYS A 545 15.78 37.08 -26.80
C LYS A 545 16.82 36.88 -25.69
N ILE A 546 17.99 37.50 -25.79
CA ILE A 546 19.03 37.46 -24.74
C ILE A 546 18.65 38.38 -23.59
N LYS A 547 17.96 39.48 -23.85
CA LYS A 547 17.52 40.45 -22.85
C LYS A 547 16.01 40.38 -22.53
N CYS A 548 15.26 39.38 -23.02
CA CYS A 548 13.84 39.23 -22.69
C CYS A 548 13.67 39.05 -21.18
N VAL A 549 12.79 39.85 -20.57
CA VAL A 549 12.28 39.67 -19.20
C VAL A 549 10.83 39.20 -19.20
N CYS A 550 10.34 38.80 -20.38
CA CYS A 550 8.98 38.40 -20.65
C CYS A 550 8.57 37.04 -20.07
N GLN A 551 9.50 36.32 -19.42
CA GLN A 551 9.28 35.04 -18.72
C GLN A 551 8.70 33.87 -19.54
N MET A 552 8.40 34.08 -20.84
CA MET A 552 7.87 33.05 -21.75
C MET A 552 8.89 31.96 -22.16
N SER A 553 10.09 31.94 -21.59
CA SER A 553 11.15 30.98 -21.92
C SER A 553 11.75 30.38 -20.65
N LYS A 554 11.82 29.05 -20.60
CA LYS A 554 12.43 28.31 -19.49
C LYS A 554 13.86 28.80 -19.20
N GLY A 555 14.14 29.06 -17.94
CA GLY A 555 15.48 29.38 -17.44
C GLY A 555 16.49 28.25 -17.69
N HIS A 556 17.78 28.60 -17.72
CA HIS A 556 18.87 27.63 -17.81
C HIS A 556 19.52 27.48 -16.44
N PHE A 557 19.46 26.27 -15.87
CA PHE A 557 20.03 25.95 -14.56
C PHE A 557 21.01 24.77 -14.66
N PRO A 558 22.13 24.76 -13.91
CA PRO A 558 23.16 23.72 -14.01
C PRO A 558 22.81 22.51 -13.12
N TYR A 559 21.82 21.73 -13.54
CA TYR A 559 21.26 20.61 -12.75
C TYR A 559 22.31 19.57 -12.30
N GLU A 560 23.22 19.16 -13.18
CA GLU A 560 24.24 18.14 -12.87
C GLU A 560 25.41 18.68 -12.03
N TYR A 561 25.50 20.00 -11.89
CA TYR A 561 26.47 20.65 -11.01
C TYR A 561 25.97 20.70 -9.56
N LEU A 562 24.66 20.77 -9.34
CA LEU A 562 24.05 20.87 -8.01
C LEU A 562 23.98 19.48 -7.33
N LYS A 563 25.03 19.13 -6.59
CA LYS A 563 25.21 17.79 -5.96
C LYS A 563 25.02 17.77 -4.44
N SER A 564 25.00 18.93 -3.79
CA SER A 564 24.79 19.07 -2.35
C SER A 564 24.25 20.46 -2.01
N PHE A 565 23.62 20.61 -0.84
CA PHE A 565 23.05 21.89 -0.40
C PHE A 565 24.10 23.00 -0.27
N GLY A 566 25.30 22.70 0.24
CA GLY A 566 26.38 23.69 0.36
C GLY A 566 26.90 24.25 -0.97
N MET A 567 26.49 23.69 -2.12
CA MET A 567 26.81 24.30 -3.42
C MET A 567 25.94 25.52 -3.73
N LEU A 568 24.78 25.66 -3.10
CA LEU A 568 23.89 26.82 -3.30
C LEU A 568 24.55 28.12 -2.88
N ASP A 569 25.35 28.08 -1.82
CA ASP A 569 26.00 29.25 -1.24
C ASP A 569 27.37 29.54 -1.87
N LYS A 570 27.78 28.77 -2.88
CA LYS A 570 29.02 29.04 -3.62
C LYS A 570 28.92 30.36 -4.38
N PRO A 571 29.89 31.27 -4.23
CA PRO A 571 29.89 32.54 -4.92
C PRO A 571 30.25 32.38 -6.40
N GLY A 572 29.66 33.24 -7.22
CA GLY A 572 29.98 33.37 -8.65
C GLY A 572 29.20 32.43 -9.57
N LEU A 573 29.14 32.83 -10.84
CA LEU A 573 28.44 32.07 -11.88
C LEU A 573 29.21 30.77 -12.18
N PRO A 574 28.58 29.58 -12.13
CA PRO A 574 29.25 28.33 -12.48
C PRO A 574 29.85 28.34 -13.89
N PRO A 575 30.92 27.58 -14.14
CA PRO A 575 31.55 27.54 -15.44
C PRO A 575 30.57 27.03 -16.51
N ARG A 576 30.74 27.47 -17.76
CA ARG A 576 29.86 27.10 -18.88
C ARG A 576 29.64 25.58 -19.00
N SER A 577 30.67 24.78 -18.71
CA SER A 577 30.61 23.32 -18.74
C SER A 577 29.62 22.71 -17.74
N ALA A 578 29.31 23.40 -16.64
CA ALA A 578 28.35 22.99 -15.62
C ALA A 578 26.89 22.95 -16.14
N PHE A 579 26.60 23.63 -17.24
CA PHE A 579 25.28 23.69 -17.87
C PHE A 579 25.07 22.63 -18.97
N ASN A 580 26.04 21.74 -19.16
CA ASN A 580 25.88 20.62 -20.08
C ASN A 580 24.99 19.54 -19.46
N SER A 581 24.29 18.77 -20.30
CA SER A 581 23.49 17.62 -19.84
C SER A 581 24.09 16.33 -20.39
N SER A 582 24.55 15.46 -19.49
CA SER A 582 24.96 14.09 -19.82
C SER A 582 23.74 13.26 -20.23
N LEU A 583 22.59 13.44 -19.57
CA LEU A 583 21.34 12.73 -19.89
C LEU A 583 20.89 12.96 -21.34
N ARG A 584 20.96 14.20 -21.82
CA ARG A 584 20.59 14.57 -23.20
C ARG A 584 21.77 14.55 -24.17
N SER A 585 22.97 14.27 -23.68
CA SER A 585 24.23 14.40 -24.44
C SER A 585 24.32 15.75 -25.18
N SER A 586 23.97 16.84 -24.49
CA SER A 586 23.83 18.16 -25.10
C SER A 586 24.67 19.22 -24.39
N LYS A 587 25.29 20.12 -25.16
CA LYS A 587 26.02 21.28 -24.65
C LYS A 587 25.16 22.54 -24.69
N ILE A 588 25.41 23.48 -23.78
CA ILE A 588 24.72 24.78 -23.82
C ILE A 588 25.17 25.60 -25.05
N SER A 589 24.19 26.10 -25.81
CA SER A 589 24.45 26.95 -26.99
C SER A 589 25.03 28.32 -26.59
N ASP A 590 25.74 28.99 -27.50
CA ASP A 590 26.32 30.32 -27.22
C ASP A 590 25.25 31.36 -26.89
N LYS A 591 24.09 31.30 -27.55
CA LYS A 591 22.96 32.19 -27.27
C LYS A 591 22.40 31.98 -25.87
N ALA A 592 22.22 30.71 -25.47
CA ALA A 592 21.76 30.35 -24.13
C ALA A 592 22.79 30.75 -23.05
N TRP A 593 24.08 30.59 -23.33
CA TRP A 593 25.14 31.01 -22.42
C TRP A 593 25.20 32.53 -22.23
N LYS A 594 25.13 33.31 -23.32
CA LYS A 594 25.03 34.78 -23.25
C LYS A 594 23.80 35.23 -22.44
N ARG A 595 22.68 34.52 -22.57
CA ARG A 595 21.47 34.74 -21.77
C ARG A 595 21.72 34.51 -20.28
N VAL A 596 22.34 33.40 -19.89
CA VAL A 596 22.68 33.12 -18.48
C VAL A 596 23.59 34.22 -17.91
N GLN A 597 24.62 34.63 -18.65
CA GLN A 597 25.53 35.69 -18.22
C GLN A 597 24.81 37.04 -18.05
N TRP A 598 23.87 37.35 -18.96
CA TRP A 598 23.07 38.56 -18.86
C TRP A 598 22.13 38.51 -17.64
N VAL A 599 21.39 37.41 -17.44
CA VAL A 599 20.47 37.21 -16.29
C VAL A 599 21.22 37.35 -14.97
N TRP A 600 22.40 36.70 -14.87
CA TRP A 600 23.24 36.77 -13.69
C TRP A 600 23.63 38.21 -13.33
N LYS A 601 24.04 38.99 -14.33
CA LYS A 601 24.42 40.40 -14.13
C LYS A 601 23.21 41.31 -13.88
N HIS A 602 22.13 41.10 -14.61
CA HIS A 602 20.93 41.94 -14.55
C HIS A 602 20.23 41.88 -13.19
N HIS A 603 20.20 40.69 -12.57
CA HIS A 603 19.64 40.49 -11.23
C HIS A 603 20.70 40.54 -10.12
N GLU A 604 21.92 41.02 -10.41
CA GLU A 604 23.01 41.19 -9.44
C GLU A 604 23.28 39.95 -8.58
N MET A 605 23.20 38.77 -9.19
CA MET A 605 23.31 37.49 -8.48
C MET A 605 24.72 37.30 -7.91
N LYS A 606 24.79 36.78 -6.68
CA LYS A 606 26.05 36.52 -5.98
C LYS A 606 26.34 35.03 -5.86
N THR A 607 25.30 34.21 -5.73
CA THR A 607 25.39 32.79 -5.40
C THR A 607 24.57 31.91 -6.35
N LEU A 608 24.83 30.61 -6.35
CA LEU A 608 24.02 29.65 -7.11
C LEU A 608 22.56 29.61 -6.63
N ARG A 609 22.32 29.92 -5.35
CA ARG A 609 20.97 30.08 -4.77
C ARG A 609 20.18 31.19 -5.46
N ASP A 610 20.80 32.33 -5.75
CA ASP A 610 20.14 33.45 -6.45
C ASP A 610 19.72 33.04 -7.86
N LEU A 611 20.58 32.28 -8.54
CA LEU A 611 20.28 31.73 -9.86
C LEU A 611 19.15 30.71 -9.80
N LEU A 612 19.12 29.83 -8.79
CA LEU A 612 18.04 28.85 -8.59
C LEU A 612 16.71 29.59 -8.47
N ILE A 613 16.61 30.51 -7.50
CA ILE A 613 15.40 31.29 -7.23
C ILE A 613 14.94 32.02 -8.49
N CYS A 614 15.83 32.74 -9.18
CA CYS A 614 15.46 33.47 -10.39
C CYS A 614 14.96 32.54 -11.51
N THR A 615 15.61 31.39 -11.72
CA THR A 615 15.19 30.45 -12.77
C THR A 615 13.85 29.78 -12.51
N THR A 616 13.45 29.66 -11.24
CA THR A 616 12.21 28.99 -10.82
C THR A 616 11.04 29.96 -10.60
N THR A 617 11.30 31.23 -10.26
CA THR A 617 10.26 32.27 -10.17
C THR A 617 9.95 32.96 -11.50
N SER A 618 10.82 32.81 -12.50
CA SER A 618 10.63 33.35 -13.86
C SER A 618 9.91 32.39 -14.81
N MET A 619 9.41 31.25 -14.31
CA MET A 619 8.49 30.33 -15.00
C MET A 619 7.09 30.53 -14.47
#